data_AF-E2S8B9-F1
#
_entry.id   AF-E2S8B9-F1
#
_cell.length_a   1.000
_cell.length_b   1.000
_cell.length_c   1.000
_cell.angle_alpha   90.00
_cell.angle_beta   90.00
_cell.angle_gamma   90.00
#
_symmetry.space_group_name_H-M   'P 1'
#
loop_
_entity.id
_entity.type
_entity.pdbx_description
1 polymer ?
#
loop_
_entity_poly.entity_id
_entity_poly.type
_entity_poly.pdbx_seq_one_letter_code
_entity_poly.pdbx_strand_id
1 'polypeptide(L)'
;MSLSASEFFEAGMSLPPSVREDVAIRLLESLEVAGQESVDESWTAEIGSRVDEMVGGEAQMVPGEAVFAELADRRAARQGARDA
;
A
#
# COMPACT_ATOMS: atom_id res chain seq x y z
N MET A 1 27.83 18.62 -13.28
CA MET A 1 28.46 18.01 -12.08
C MET A 1 27.58 16.83 -11.69
N SER A 2 28.12 15.62 -11.60
CA SER A 2 27.41 14.47 -11.05
C SER A 2 27.72 14.36 -9.56
N LEU A 3 26.69 14.25 -8.72
CA LEU A 3 26.86 13.91 -7.30
C LEU A 3 27.13 12.41 -7.17
N SER A 4 27.96 12.01 -6.20
CA SER A 4 28.00 10.61 -5.75
C SER A 4 26.72 10.24 -5.02
N ALA A 5 26.41 8.93 -4.93
CA ALA A 5 25.25 8.44 -4.18
C ALA A 5 25.28 8.88 -2.71
N SER A 6 26.46 8.89 -2.08
CA SER A 6 26.64 9.36 -0.71
C SER A 6 26.39 10.87 -0.57
N GLU A 7 26.91 11.69 -1.48
CA GLU A 7 26.67 13.14 -1.42
C GLU A 7 25.20 13.47 -1.66
N PHE A 8 24.53 12.74 -2.55
CA PHE A 8 23.10 12.88 -2.78
C PHE A 8 22.27 12.48 -1.56
N PHE A 9 22.62 11.37 -0.90
CA PHE A 9 21.94 10.91 0.30
C PHE A 9 22.07 11.93 1.44
N GLU A 10 23.28 12.40 1.74
CA GLU A 10 23.52 13.39 2.79
C GLU A 10 22.81 14.72 2.50
N ALA A 11 22.85 15.18 1.25
CA ALA A 11 22.11 16.37 0.83
C ALA A 11 20.59 16.18 1.00
N GLY A 12 20.05 15.02 0.61
CA GLY A 12 18.65 14.68 0.81
C GLY A 12 18.27 14.68 2.29
N MET A 13 19.08 14.08 3.15
CA MET A 13 18.84 14.02 4.60
C MET A 13 18.84 15.40 5.26
N SER A 14 19.61 16.35 4.71
CA SER A 14 19.66 17.74 5.19
C SER A 14 18.38 18.55 4.92
N LEU A 15 17.51 18.08 4.02
CA LEU A 15 16.24 18.76 3.70
C LEU A 15 15.22 18.61 4.85
N PRO A 16 14.28 19.57 4.99
CA PRO A 16 13.15 19.42 5.90
C PRO A 16 12.33 18.16 5.60
N PRO A 17 11.68 17.53 6.60
CA PRO A 17 10.95 16.27 6.41
C PRO A 17 9.93 16.28 5.27
N SER A 18 9.12 17.33 5.14
CA SER A 18 8.13 17.45 4.07
C SER A 18 8.75 17.57 2.67
N VAL A 19 9.91 18.22 2.57
CA VAL A 19 10.64 18.35 1.30
C VAL A 19 11.30 17.02 0.93
N ARG A 20 11.79 16.27 1.93
CA ARG A 20 12.32 14.91 1.69
C ARG A 20 11.24 13.97 1.17
N GLU A 21 10.04 14.03 1.73
CA GLU A 21 8.90 13.22 1.28
C GLU A 21 8.59 13.47 -0.20
N ASP A 22 8.43 14.75 -0.59
CA ASP A 22 8.17 15.12 -1.99
C ASP A 22 9.28 14.63 -2.95
N VAL A 23 10.55 14.84 -2.57
CA VAL A 23 11.70 14.37 -3.37
C VAL A 23 11.72 12.85 -3.48
N ALA A 24 11.44 12.13 -2.39
CA ALA A 24 11.42 10.67 -2.40
C ALA A 24 10.33 10.11 -3.31
N ILE A 25 9.13 10.69 -3.28
CA ILE A 25 8.02 10.30 -4.16
C ILE A 25 8.39 10.53 -5.62
N ARG A 26 8.91 11.72 -5.97
CA ARG A 26 9.30 12.03 -7.36
C ARG A 26 10.42 11.13 -7.88
N LEU A 27 11.38 10.77 -7.02
CA LEU A 27 12.41 9.80 -7.38
C LEU A 27 11.81 8.42 -7.62
N LEU A 28 10.87 7.98 -6.78
CA LEU A 28 10.16 6.72 -6.96
C LEU A 28 9.35 6.71 -8.26
N GLU A 29 8.61 7.78 -8.56
CA GLU A 29 7.85 7.96 -9.80
C GLU A 29 8.75 7.98 -11.04
N SER A 30 9.98 8.47 -10.91
CA SER A 30 10.95 8.47 -12.03
C SER A 30 11.46 7.07 -12.39
N LEU A 31 11.28 6.10 -11.49
CA LEU A 31 11.58 4.71 -11.79
C LEU A 31 10.45 4.18 -12.68
N GLU A 32 10.62 4.25 -14.00
CA GLU A 32 9.76 3.53 -14.93
C GLU A 32 9.86 2.03 -14.59
N VAL A 33 8.85 1.51 -13.90
CA VAL A 33 8.71 0.06 -13.72
C VAL A 33 8.21 -0.46 -15.06
N ALA A 34 9.10 -1.08 -15.83
CA ALA A 34 8.72 -1.70 -17.10
C ALA A 34 7.52 -2.63 -16.89
N GLY A 35 6.41 -2.35 -17.58
CA GLY A 35 5.16 -3.10 -17.44
C GLY A 35 4.17 -2.55 -16.40
N GLN A 36 4.43 -1.42 -15.73
CA GLN A 36 3.49 -0.80 -14.80
C GLN A 36 2.11 -0.55 -15.43
N GLU A 37 2.07 -0.03 -16.67
CA GLU A 37 0.82 0.20 -17.41
C GLU A 37 0.03 -1.11 -17.57
N SER A 38 0.68 -2.21 -17.95
CA SER A 38 0.01 -3.51 -18.08
C SER A 38 -0.49 -4.07 -16.74
N VAL A 39 0.21 -3.78 -15.65
CA VAL A 39 -0.20 -4.13 -14.28
C VAL A 39 -1.42 -3.29 -13.88
N ASP A 40 -1.42 -2.00 -14.16
CA ASP A 40 -2.52 -1.08 -13.86
C ASP A 40 -3.78 -1.44 -14.65
N GLU A 41 -3.64 -1.80 -15.92
CA GLU A 41 -4.73 -2.31 -16.76
C GLU A 41 -5.31 -3.61 -16.19
N SER A 42 -4.44 -4.55 -15.81
CA SER A 42 -4.86 -5.83 -15.22
C SER A 42 -5.59 -5.63 -13.89
N TRP A 43 -5.12 -4.72 -13.03
CA TRP A 43 -5.78 -4.36 -11.78
C TRP A 43 -7.12 -3.69 -12.02
N THR A 44 -7.20 -2.78 -13.00
CA THR A 44 -8.45 -2.11 -13.35
C THR A 44 -9.51 -3.12 -13.78
N ALA A 45 -9.13 -4.10 -14.61
CA ALA A 45 -10.01 -5.17 -15.05
C ALA A 45 -10.47 -6.07 -13.88
N GLU A 46 -9.55 -6.49 -13.00
CA GLU A 46 -9.86 -7.31 -11.82
C GLU A 46 -10.81 -6.57 -10.86
N ILE A 47 -10.56 -5.28 -10.59
CA ILE A 47 -11.41 -4.47 -9.72
C ILE A 47 -12.82 -4.38 -10.31
N GLY A 48 -12.94 -4.12 -11.61
CA GLY A 48 -14.23 -4.10 -12.31
C GLY A 48 -14.98 -5.42 -12.15
N SER A 49 -14.32 -6.55 -12.46
CA SER A 49 -14.89 -7.90 -12.31
C SER A 49 -15.39 -8.16 -10.90
N ARG A 50 -14.60 -7.81 -9.87
CA ARG A 50 -15.01 -8.03 -8.47
C ARG A 50 -16.18 -7.16 -8.05
N VAL A 51 -16.23 -5.92 -8.51
CA VAL A 51 -17.38 -5.04 -8.23
C VAL A 51 -18.63 -5.63 -8.87
N ASP A 52 -18.54 -6.11 -10.10
CA ASP A 52 -19.66 -6.73 -10.80
C ASP A 52 -20.14 -8.01 -10.09
N GLU A 53 -19.23 -8.89 -9.67
CA GLU A 53 -19.56 -10.10 -8.88
C GLU A 53 -20.26 -9.74 -7.54
N MET A 54 -19.79 -8.69 -6.85
CA MET A 54 -20.38 -8.23 -5.59
C MET A 54 -21.77 -7.62 -5.79
N VAL A 55 -21.94 -6.78 -6.81
CA VAL A 55 -23.23 -6.13 -7.12
C VAL A 55 -24.23 -7.16 -7.67
N GLY A 56 -23.76 -8.13 -8.46
CA GLY A 56 -24.55 -9.23 -8.99
C GLY A 56 -24.95 -10.29 -7.96
N GLY A 57 -24.34 -10.28 -6.77
CA GLY A 57 -24.59 -11.26 -5.72
C GLY A 57 -23.94 -12.63 -5.97
N GLU A 58 -22.99 -12.69 -6.90
CA GLU A 58 -22.20 -13.88 -7.22
C GLU A 58 -21.08 -14.07 -6.20
N ALA A 59 -20.55 -12.97 -5.67
CA ALA A 59 -19.55 -13.00 -4.61
C ALA A 59 -20.18 -13.39 -3.27
N GLN A 60 -19.59 -14.42 -2.62
CA GLN A 60 -19.94 -14.75 -1.25
C GLN A 60 -19.35 -13.71 -0.28
N MET A 61 -20.19 -12.76 0.13
CA MET A 61 -19.79 -11.71 1.07
C MET A 61 -19.91 -12.16 2.52
N VAL A 62 -19.02 -11.63 3.38
CA VAL A 62 -19.11 -11.79 4.83
C VAL A 62 -19.72 -10.52 5.42
N PRO A 63 -20.71 -10.61 6.33
CA PRO A 63 -21.24 -9.43 7.00
C PRO A 63 -20.15 -8.66 7.75
N GLY A 64 -20.15 -7.33 7.63
CA GLY A 64 -19.09 -6.50 8.19
C GLY A 64 -18.94 -6.65 9.70
N GLU A 65 -20.05 -6.77 10.42
CA GLU A 65 -20.08 -7.01 11.86
C GLU A 65 -19.35 -8.30 12.27
N ALA A 66 -19.45 -9.36 11.46
CA ALA A 66 -18.76 -10.61 11.72
C ALA A 66 -17.25 -10.44 11.55
N VAL A 67 -16.81 -9.71 10.51
CA VAL A 67 -15.40 -9.37 10.29
C VAL A 67 -14.83 -8.57 11.46
N PHE A 68 -15.54 -7.55 11.93
CA PHE A 68 -15.07 -6.72 13.04
C PHE A 68 -15.00 -7.48 14.37
N ALA A 69 -15.97 -8.37 14.63
CA ALA A 69 -15.93 -9.24 15.81
C ALA A 69 -14.69 -10.14 15.80
N GLU A 70 -14.41 -10.82 14.69
CA GLU A 70 -13.23 -11.68 14.57
C GLU A 70 -11.92 -10.89 14.74
N LEU A 71 -11.85 -9.69 14.15
CA LEU A 71 -10.68 -8.82 14.32
C LEU A 71 -10.47 -8.37 15.76
N ALA A 72 -11.54 -8.16 16.54
CA ALA A 72 -11.46 -7.84 17.95
C ALA A 72 -10.94 -9.03 18.76
N ASP A 73 -11.48 -10.22 18.53
CA ASP A 73 -11.05 -11.46 19.19
C ASP A 73 -9.56 -11.75 18.93
N ARG A 74 -9.12 -11.62 17.68
CA ARG A 74 -7.71 -11.79 17.30
C ARG A 74 -6.78 -10.78 17.99
N ARG A 75 -7.24 -9.54 18.22
CA ARG A 75 -6.47 -8.53 18.95
C ARG A 75 -6.39 -8.89 20.43
N ALA A 76 -7.50 -9.29 21.05
CA ALA A 76 -7.54 -9.70 22.45
C ALA A 76 -6.60 -10.90 22.72
N ALA A 77 -6.62 -11.92 21.84
CA ALA A 77 -5.74 -13.08 21.94
C ALA A 77 -4.25 -12.70 21.86
N ARG A 78 -3.87 -11.81 20.92
CA ARG A 78 -2.49 -11.31 20.83
C ARG A 78 -2.06 -10.51 22.06
N GLN A 79 -2.98 -9.76 22.66
CA GLN A 79 -2.69 -8.99 23.87
C GLN A 79 -2.49 -9.93 25.05
N GLY A 80 -3.39 -10.90 25.26
CA GLY A 80 -3.24 -11.91 26.31
C GLY A 80 -1.96 -12.73 26.20
N ALA A 81 -1.51 -13.04 24.98
CA ALA A 81 -0.23 -13.74 24.77
C ALA A 81 1.02 -12.89 25.02
N ARG A 82 0.90 -11.55 25.00
CA ARG A 82 1.98 -10.62 25.37
C ARG A 82 2.06 -10.40 26.88
N ASP A 83 0.92 -10.48 27.55
CA ASP A 83 0.79 -10.21 28.98
C ASP A 83 1.03 -11.46 29.86
N ALA A 84 1.19 -12.64 29.24
CA ALA A 84 1.51 -13.92 29.87
C ALA A 84 3.01 -14.22 29.84
#